data_AF-A0A940Z280-F1
#
_entry.id   AF-A0A940Z280-F1
#
_cell.length_a   1.000
_cell.length_b   1.000
_cell.length_c   1.000
_cell.angle_alpha   90.00
_cell.angle_beta   90.00
_cell.angle_gamma   90.00
#
_symmetry.space_group_name_H-M   'P 1'
#
loop_
_entity.id
_entity.type
_entity.pdbx_description
1 polymer ?
#
loop_
_entity_poly.entity_id
_entity_poly.type
_entity_poly.pdbx_seq_one_letter_code
_entity_poly.pdbx_strand_id
1 'polypeptide(L)'
;MAANYQDRLRIPIEGNDYTRFETSTGLHVATGYTRIVIGGRGPYIEFLPGHLIWDNLQIPDEEKYRLEHPWKEKVFYVEWRTKDQNNVKVYDQKRTVKYADYKVGLFYISPFDLSVEGEAVITNLEKGKSRSMRE
;
A
#
# COMPACT_ATOMS: atom_id res chain seq x y z
N MET A 1 5.54 -1.51 23.51
CA MET A 1 5.40 -1.15 22.08
C MET A 1 3.92 -1.17 21.73
N ALA A 2 3.45 -0.16 21.00
CA ALA A 2 2.05 -0.06 20.65
C ALA A 2 1.65 -1.14 19.64
N ALA A 3 0.63 -1.94 19.98
CA ALA A 3 0.05 -2.92 19.06
C ALA A 3 -0.78 -2.23 17.95
N ASN A 4 -1.26 -1.00 18.22
CA ASN A 4 -2.06 -0.21 17.30
C ASN A 4 -1.21 0.30 16.13
N TYR A 5 -1.75 0.22 14.91
CA TYR A 5 -1.11 0.76 13.72
C TYR A 5 -0.92 2.27 13.79
N GLN A 6 -1.89 3.02 14.33
CA GLN A 6 -1.85 4.49 14.40
C GLN A 6 -0.59 4.98 15.13
N ASP A 7 -0.28 4.37 16.26
CA ASP A 7 0.87 4.73 17.10
C ASP A 7 2.22 4.35 16.46
N ARG A 8 2.20 3.51 15.41
CA ARG A 8 3.39 3.01 14.71
C ARG A 8 3.67 3.76 13.40
N LEU A 9 2.70 4.52 12.91
CA LEU A 9 2.85 5.34 11.71
C LEU A 9 3.83 6.48 11.99
N ARG A 10 4.71 6.72 11.02
CA ARG A 10 5.68 7.83 11.06
C ARG A 10 5.24 9.04 10.23
N ILE A 11 4.05 8.97 9.64
CA ILE A 11 3.42 10.05 8.90
C ILE A 11 1.98 10.26 9.42
N PRO A 12 1.39 11.46 9.23
CA PRO A 12 0.02 11.72 9.62
C PRO A 12 -1.01 10.81 8.92
N ILE A 13 -2.12 10.53 9.59
CA ILE A 13 -3.25 9.78 8.98
C ILE A 13 -3.87 10.59 7.84
N GLU A 14 -4.05 11.90 8.02
CA GLU A 14 -4.53 12.78 6.96
C GLU A 14 -3.39 13.12 6.01
N GLY A 15 -3.69 13.09 4.71
CA GLY A 15 -2.71 13.25 3.66
C GLY A 15 -2.41 14.70 3.28
N ASN A 16 -1.48 14.83 2.34
CA ASN A 16 -1.08 16.09 1.72
C ASN A 16 -0.60 15.82 0.29
N ASP A 17 -0.30 16.85 -0.49
CA ASP A 17 0.08 16.71 -1.90
C ASP A 17 1.60 16.76 -2.16
N TYR A 18 2.44 16.68 -1.11
CA TYR A 18 3.89 16.86 -1.24
C TYR A 18 4.75 15.73 -0.65
N THR A 19 4.18 14.83 0.16
CA THR A 19 4.93 13.70 0.72
C THR A 19 5.40 12.77 -0.39
N ARG A 20 6.71 12.60 -0.51
CA ARG A 20 7.32 11.73 -1.51
C ARG A 20 7.52 10.33 -0.96
N PHE A 21 6.93 9.34 -1.63
CA PHE A 21 7.00 7.93 -1.27
C PHE A 21 7.97 7.16 -2.17
N GLU A 22 8.81 6.35 -1.55
CA GLU A 22 9.75 5.47 -2.22
C GLU A 22 9.62 4.03 -1.77
N THR A 23 9.90 3.09 -2.66
CA THR A 23 10.15 1.70 -2.26
C THR A 23 11.51 1.60 -1.53
N SER A 24 11.80 0.48 -0.86
CA SER A 24 13.10 0.30 -0.18
C SER A 24 14.33 0.28 -1.10
N THR A 25 14.15 0.19 -2.42
CA THR A 25 15.23 0.35 -3.41
C THR A 25 15.46 1.82 -3.80
N GLY A 26 14.62 2.75 -3.33
CA GLY A 26 14.65 4.16 -3.70
C GLY A 26 13.81 4.52 -4.94
N LEU A 27 13.01 3.59 -5.48
CA LEU A 27 12.12 3.92 -6.60
C LEU A 27 11.00 4.86 -6.14
N HIS A 28 10.92 6.04 -6.73
CA HIS A 28 9.85 7.01 -6.49
C HIS A 28 8.51 6.47 -7.03
N VAL A 29 7.57 6.16 -6.14
CA VAL A 29 6.28 5.58 -6.54
C VAL A 29 5.13 6.59 -6.52
N ALA A 30 5.16 7.57 -5.61
CA ALA A 30 4.09 8.56 -5.48
C ALA A 30 4.57 9.87 -4.84
N THR A 31 3.91 10.98 -5.19
CA THR A 31 3.99 12.27 -4.49
C THR A 31 2.60 12.69 -4.04
N GLY A 32 2.43 12.85 -2.74
CA GLY A 32 1.15 13.10 -2.07
C GLY A 32 0.39 11.82 -1.72
N TYR A 33 -0.65 11.98 -0.91
CA TYR A 33 -1.62 10.94 -0.53
C TYR A 33 -2.87 11.60 0.05
N THR A 34 -4.00 10.89 0.08
CA THR A 34 -5.26 11.38 0.65
C THR A 34 -5.33 11.13 2.15
N ARG A 35 -5.09 9.89 2.58
CA ARG A 35 -5.11 9.48 3.99
C ARG A 35 -4.56 8.07 4.20
N ILE A 36 -4.50 7.61 5.44
CA ILE A 36 -4.24 6.21 5.80
C ILE A 36 -5.54 5.55 6.25
N VAL A 37 -5.97 4.52 5.54
CA VAL A 37 -7.14 3.69 5.86
C VAL A 37 -6.70 2.51 6.72
N ILE A 38 -7.26 2.40 7.93
CA ILE A 38 -7.02 1.27 8.83
C ILE A 38 -8.24 0.36 8.82
N GLY A 39 -8.20 -0.67 7.98
CA GLY A 39 -9.27 -1.67 7.87
C GLY A 39 -9.02 -2.90 8.73
N GLY A 40 -9.96 -3.85 8.69
CA GLY A 40 -9.84 -5.14 9.40
C GLY A 40 -8.68 -6.03 8.92
N ARG A 41 -8.01 -5.66 7.82
CA ARG A 41 -6.83 -6.36 7.27
C ARG A 41 -5.52 -5.56 7.42
N GLY A 42 -5.53 -4.47 8.16
CA GLY A 42 -4.37 -3.61 8.37
C GLY A 42 -4.45 -2.26 7.64
N PRO A 43 -3.39 -1.45 7.76
CA PRO A 43 -3.33 -0.11 7.22
C PRO A 43 -2.97 -0.10 5.73
N TYR A 44 -3.53 0.86 4.99
CA TYR A 44 -3.20 1.14 3.59
C TYR A 44 -3.18 2.65 3.38
N ILE A 45 -2.20 3.14 2.64
CA ILE A 45 -2.13 4.54 2.22
C ILE A 45 -3.02 4.70 0.98
N GLU A 46 -3.95 5.65 1.02
CA GLU A 46 -4.91 5.99 -0.03
C GLU A 46 -4.35 7.11 -0.90
N PHE A 47 -4.34 6.91 -2.22
CA PHE A 47 -3.79 7.85 -3.21
C PHE A 47 -4.82 8.21 -4.27
N LEU A 48 -4.74 9.44 -4.76
CA LEU A 48 -5.38 9.86 -6.00
C LEU A 48 -4.58 9.34 -7.21
N PRO A 49 -5.22 9.16 -8.38
CA PRO A 49 -4.51 8.80 -9.61
C PRO A 49 -3.36 9.76 -9.94
N GLY A 50 -3.52 11.06 -9.63
CA GLY A 50 -2.50 12.08 -9.88
C GLY A 50 -1.31 12.06 -8.92
N HIS A 51 -1.40 11.32 -7.81
CA HIS A 51 -0.27 11.16 -6.88
C HIS A 51 0.74 10.11 -7.39
N LEU A 52 0.31 9.15 -8.20
CA LEU A 52 1.15 8.03 -8.65
C LEU A 52 2.08 8.40 -9.81
N ILE A 53 3.31 7.87 -9.76
CA ILE A 53 4.27 7.96 -10.86
C ILE A 53 4.05 6.77 -11.81
N TRP A 54 3.12 6.92 -12.75
CA TRP A 54 2.67 5.85 -13.65
C TRP A 54 3.77 5.19 -14.46
N ASP A 55 4.81 5.94 -14.86
CA ASP A 55 5.96 5.41 -15.59
C ASP A 55 6.72 4.35 -14.79
N ASN A 56 6.63 4.40 -13.46
CA ASN A 56 7.26 3.45 -12.54
C ASN A 56 6.35 2.27 -12.18
N LEU A 57 5.17 2.17 -12.77
CA LEU A 57 4.20 1.10 -12.51
C LEU A 57 3.93 0.26 -13.76
N GLN A 58 3.62 -1.01 -13.55
CA GLN A 58 3.21 -1.97 -14.58
C GLN A 58 2.13 -2.90 -14.05
N ILE A 59 1.35 -3.48 -14.96
CA ILE A 59 0.48 -4.61 -14.64
C ILE A 59 1.23 -5.87 -15.08
N PRO A 60 1.57 -6.79 -14.15
CA PRO A 60 2.20 -8.06 -14.50
C PRO A 60 1.35 -8.85 -15.50
N ASP A 61 1.98 -9.63 -16.37
CA ASP A 61 1.28 -10.37 -17.43
C ASP A 61 0.24 -11.33 -16.86
N GLU A 62 0.57 -12.01 -15.75
CA GLU A 62 -0.32 -12.91 -15.02
C GLU A 62 -1.51 -12.20 -14.37
N GLU A 63 -1.47 -10.88 -14.25
CA GLU A 63 -2.53 -10.07 -13.64
C GLU A 63 -3.43 -9.39 -14.67
N LYS A 64 -3.03 -9.36 -15.96
CA LYS A 64 -3.76 -8.70 -17.06
C LYS A 64 -5.18 -9.23 -17.26
N TYR A 65 -5.45 -10.48 -16.89
CA TYR A 65 -6.81 -11.04 -16.96
C TYR A 65 -7.84 -10.20 -16.19
N ARG A 66 -7.43 -9.43 -15.16
CA ARG A 66 -8.30 -8.52 -14.40
C ARG A 66 -8.85 -7.37 -15.24
N LEU A 67 -8.26 -7.09 -16.40
CA LEU A 67 -8.71 -6.07 -17.34
C LEU A 67 -9.68 -6.63 -18.40
N GLU A 68 -9.79 -7.95 -18.51
CA GLU A 68 -10.48 -8.61 -19.61
C GLU A 68 -11.86 -9.17 -19.18
N HIS A 69 -12.77 -9.33 -20.14
CA HIS A 69 -14.05 -9.99 -19.88
C HIS A 69 -13.82 -11.50 -19.67
N PRO A 70 -14.47 -12.17 -18.68
CA PRO A 70 -15.52 -11.67 -17.79
C PRO A 70 -15.04 -11.09 -16.46
N TRP A 71 -13.74 -11.00 -16.23
CA TRP A 71 -13.16 -10.69 -14.94
C TRP A 71 -13.22 -9.20 -14.59
N LYS A 72 -13.06 -8.31 -15.57
CA LYS A 72 -13.06 -6.85 -15.37
C LYS A 72 -14.24 -6.30 -14.56
N GLU A 73 -15.40 -6.94 -14.65
CA GLU A 73 -16.64 -6.57 -13.95
C GLU A 73 -16.78 -7.25 -12.58
N LYS A 74 -15.97 -8.29 -12.31
CA LYS A 74 -16.08 -9.14 -11.12
C LYS A 74 -15.00 -8.83 -10.09
N VAL A 75 -13.81 -8.43 -10.54
CA VAL A 75 -12.66 -8.18 -9.68
C VAL A 75 -12.88 -6.99 -8.75
N PHE A 76 -12.28 -7.06 -7.56
CA PHE A 76 -12.35 -5.96 -6.59
C PHE A 76 -11.30 -4.88 -6.85
N TYR A 77 -10.21 -5.24 -7.52
CA TYR A 77 -9.11 -4.34 -7.84
C TYR A 77 -8.38 -4.81 -9.10
N VAL A 78 -7.65 -3.89 -9.73
CA VAL A 78 -6.58 -4.19 -10.69
C VAL A 78 -5.25 -4.15 -9.95
N GLU A 79 -4.39 -5.13 -10.21
CA GLU A 79 -3.09 -5.23 -9.57
C GLU A 79 -2.03 -4.55 -10.43
N TRP A 80 -1.46 -3.49 -9.89
CA TRP A 80 -0.27 -2.85 -10.42
C TRP A 80 0.94 -3.21 -9.54
N ARG A 81 2.13 -3.09 -10.12
CA ARG A 81 3.40 -3.38 -9.48
C ARG A 81 4.44 -2.33 -9.83
N THR A 82 5.30 -1.98 -8.86
CA THR A 82 6.45 -1.12 -9.13
C THR A 82 7.47 -1.81 -10.03
N LYS A 83 8.14 -1.03 -10.87
CA LYS A 83 9.19 -1.48 -11.82
C LYS A 83 10.57 -1.50 -11.16
N ASP A 84 10.67 -2.16 -10.02
CA ASP A 84 11.92 -2.37 -9.28
C ASP A 84 11.96 -3.76 -8.65
N GLN A 85 13.07 -4.08 -7.98
CA GLN A 85 13.29 -5.39 -7.37
C GLN A 85 12.28 -5.71 -6.25
N ASN A 86 11.71 -4.68 -5.60
CA ASN A 86 10.70 -4.89 -4.56
C ASN A 86 9.35 -5.33 -5.11
N ASN A 87 9.03 -4.99 -6.37
CA ASN A 87 7.77 -5.37 -7.00
C ASN A 87 6.56 -5.06 -6.10
N VAL A 88 6.52 -3.86 -5.52
CA VAL A 88 5.52 -3.42 -4.54
C VAL A 88 4.15 -3.39 -5.20
N LYS A 89 3.14 -3.91 -4.50
CA LYS A 89 1.77 -3.97 -5.00
C LYS A 89 1.03 -2.65 -4.82
N VAL A 90 0.40 -2.20 -5.89
CA VAL A 90 -0.52 -1.05 -5.91
C VAL A 90 -1.90 -1.54 -6.31
N TYR A 91 -2.87 -1.38 -5.43
CA TYR A 91 -4.26 -1.81 -5.65
C TYR A 91 -5.05 -0.66 -6.26
N ASP A 92 -5.51 -0.82 -7.50
CA ASP A 92 -6.46 0.08 -8.15
C ASP A 92 -7.89 -0.40 -7.86
N GLN A 93 -8.59 0.27 -6.93
CA GLN A 93 -9.85 -0.24 -6.39
C GLN A 93 -11.00 -0.10 -7.39
N LYS A 94 -11.64 -1.23 -7.73
CA LYS A 94 -12.77 -1.31 -8.67
C LYS A 94 -14.13 -1.51 -8.01
N ARG A 95 -14.18 -2.03 -6.78
CA ARG A 95 -15.43 -2.31 -6.02
C ARG A 95 -15.26 -2.05 -4.54
N THR A 96 -16.32 -1.77 -3.80
CA THR A 96 -16.22 -1.60 -2.34
C THR A 96 -16.07 -2.95 -1.62
N VAL A 97 -15.56 -2.91 -0.38
CA VAL A 97 -15.42 -4.08 0.51
C VAL A 97 -16.02 -3.78 1.88
N LYS A 98 -16.36 -4.81 2.66
CA LYS A 98 -17.00 -4.63 3.98
C LYS A 98 -16.03 -4.36 5.14
N TYR A 99 -14.74 -4.63 4.94
CA TYR A 99 -13.74 -4.60 6.02
C TYR A 99 -12.90 -3.32 6.05
N ALA A 100 -13.09 -2.41 5.09
CA ALA A 100 -12.38 -1.14 4.98
C ALA A 100 -13.18 -0.18 4.11
N ASP A 101 -13.05 1.12 4.37
CA ASP A 101 -13.74 2.17 3.63
C ASP A 101 -12.99 2.57 2.34
N TYR A 102 -12.55 1.58 1.58
CA TYR A 102 -11.90 1.82 0.28
C TYR A 102 -12.90 2.39 -0.72
N LYS A 103 -12.45 3.38 -1.50
CA LYS A 103 -13.23 4.09 -2.49
C LYS A 103 -12.81 3.63 -3.89
N VAL A 104 -13.80 3.40 -4.74
CA VAL A 104 -13.58 3.07 -6.14
C VAL A 104 -12.89 4.23 -6.85
N GLY A 105 -11.89 3.91 -7.68
CA GLY A 105 -11.09 4.90 -8.42
C GLY A 105 -9.90 5.46 -7.64
N LEU A 106 -9.71 5.05 -6.38
CA LEU A 106 -8.51 5.35 -5.60
C LEU A 106 -7.55 4.17 -5.58
N PHE A 107 -6.31 4.48 -5.22
CA PHE A 107 -5.20 3.54 -5.21
C PHE A 107 -4.71 3.31 -3.79
N TYR A 108 -4.29 2.08 -3.51
CA TYR A 108 -3.86 1.70 -2.17
C TYR A 108 -2.51 1.00 -2.21
N ILE A 109 -1.60 1.41 -1.33
CA ILE A 109 -0.29 0.76 -1.13
C ILE A 109 -0.11 0.49 0.36
N SER A 110 0.47 -0.66 0.68
CA SER A 110 0.80 -1.01 2.06
C SER A 110 1.91 -0.07 2.59
N PRO A 111 1.75 0.55 3.76
CA PRO A 111 2.79 1.39 4.35
C PRO A 111 4.04 0.58 4.76
N PHE A 112 3.94 -0.75 4.86
CA PHE A 112 5.08 -1.61 5.17
C PHE A 112 6.09 -1.70 4.02
N ASP A 113 5.66 -1.36 2.79
CA ASP A 113 6.48 -1.48 1.59
C ASP A 113 7.10 -0.14 1.16
N LEU A 114 6.83 0.94 1.92
CA LEU A 114 7.18 2.31 1.55
C LEU A 114 8.02 3.02 2.62
N SER A 115 8.76 4.00 2.14
CA SER A 115 9.56 4.93 2.93
C SER A 115 9.31 6.38 2.51
N VAL A 116 9.54 7.30 3.45
CA VAL A 116 9.52 8.76 3.26
C VAL A 116 10.82 9.29 3.83
N GLU A 117 11.58 10.03 3.03
CA GLU A 117 12.90 10.57 3.42
C GLU A 117 13.87 9.49 3.93
N GLY A 118 13.81 8.29 3.33
CA GLY A 118 14.64 7.14 3.72
C GLY A 118 14.15 6.37 4.95
N GLU A 119 13.09 6.83 5.63
CA GLU A 119 12.52 6.19 6.80
C GLU A 119 11.26 5.40 6.46
N ALA A 120 11.13 4.17 6.98
CA ALA A 120 9.94 3.35 6.77
C ALA A 120 8.67 4.06 7.27
N VAL A 121 7.57 4.00 6.50
CA VAL A 121 6.31 4.68 6.85
C VAL A 121 5.70 4.13 8.14
N ILE A 122 5.92 2.84 8.43
CA ILE A 122 5.42 2.18 9.65
C ILE A 122 6.46 1.24 10.24
N THR A 123 6.58 1.23 11.56
CA THR A 123 7.48 0.30 12.26
C THR A 123 6.89 -1.11 12.32
N ASN A 124 7.71 -2.16 12.26
CA ASN A 124 7.25 -3.55 12.48
C ASN A 124 7.08 -3.85 13.98
N LEU A 125 6.17 -4.79 14.31
CA LEU A 125 6.16 -5.36 15.66
C LEU A 125 7.37 -6.27 15.80
N GLU A 126 8.18 -6.06 16.82
CA GLU A 126 9.19 -7.05 17.17
C GLU A 126 8.48 -8.34 17.62
N LYS A 127 8.80 -9.44 16.94
CA LYS A 127 8.42 -10.76 17.42
C LYS A 127 9.18 -10.97 18.72
N GLY A 128 8.48 -10.93 19.85
CA GLY A 128 9.05 -11.33 21.13
C GLY A 128 9.73 -12.68 20.96
N LYS A 129 11.02 -12.77 21.32
CA LYS A 129 11.78 -14.04 21.34
C LYS A 129 10.92 -15.06 22.08
N SER A 130 10.36 -16.04 21.38
CA SER A 130 9.77 -17.21 22.02
C SER A 130 10.92 -17.91 22.75
N ARG A 131 11.00 -17.71 24.07
CA ARG A 131 11.88 -18.45 24.96
C ARG A 131 11.41 -19.91 24.94
N SER A 132 11.98 -20.70 24.03
CA SER A 132 11.96 -22.15 24.13
C SER A 132 12.88 -22.53 25.29
N MET A 133 12.38 -22.46 26.52
CA MET A 133 12.93 -23.27 27.60
C MET A 133 12.28 -24.65 27.47
N ARG A 134 13.06 -25.61 26.96
CA ARG A 134 12.85 -27.02 27.26
C ARG A 134 13.97 -27.38 28.22
N GLU A 135 13.60 -27.62 29.47
CA GLU A 135 14.37 -28.46 30.40
C GLU A 135 13.97 -29.91 30.16
#